data_AF-A0ABD2NRQ8-F1
#
_entry.id   AF-A0ABD2NRQ8-F1
#
_cell.length_a   1.000
_cell.length_b   1.000
_cell.length_c   1.000
_cell.angle_alpha   90.00
_cell.angle_beta   90.00
_cell.angle_gamma   90.00
#
_symmetry.space_group_name_H-M   'P 1'
#
loop_
_entity.id
_entity.type
_entity.pdbx_description
1 polymer ?
#
loop_
_entity_poly.entity_id
_entity_poly.type
_entity_poly.pdbx_seq_one_letter_code
_entity_poly.pdbx_strand_id
1 'polypeptide(L)'
;MKNKQVFDILKRGFSSSEVNVENYLAYSFETVEDEKEGEEKPRKILREPPCKIKWPRICMNDYLSDADLKVLNDVKEKKEIKSFIEARIPKTCKEPAKTIFKELMYTIIKFSRQHGFNLKQTGALLSHFYLTHMIFTSSYNIAAEKLYLYFKEIMLCHSVASPPDSLKIFSMDESKDIMKFFCRIYLRNLPLIRSMCLPNFAFYLDTFLEAEAPLPKKSTIAKAEKPKKTKKK
;
A
#
# COMPACT_ATOMS: atom_id res chain seq x y z
N MET A 1 -37.34 21.54 -11.69
CA MET A 1 -37.44 21.17 -10.25
C MET A 1 -37.47 19.66 -9.99
N LYS A 2 -36.81 18.79 -10.78
CA LYS A 2 -36.85 17.31 -10.58
C LYS A 2 -35.51 16.62 -10.31
N ASN A 3 -34.36 17.32 -10.42
CA ASN A 3 -33.04 16.68 -10.27
C ASN A 3 -32.39 16.83 -8.88
N LYS A 4 -32.95 17.65 -7.97
CA LYS A 4 -32.43 17.76 -6.59
C LYS A 4 -32.76 16.53 -5.73
N GLN A 5 -33.90 15.88 -5.96
CA GLN A 5 -34.34 14.74 -5.16
C GLN A 5 -33.56 13.44 -5.42
N VAL A 6 -32.96 13.27 -6.60
CA VAL A 6 -32.18 12.05 -6.92
C VAL A 6 -30.86 12.01 -6.11
N PHE A 7 -30.23 13.16 -5.88
CA PHE A 7 -29.01 13.25 -5.07
C PHE A 7 -29.27 13.12 -3.56
N ASP A 8 -30.45 13.53 -3.08
CA ASP A 8 -30.82 13.36 -1.66
C ASP A 8 -31.18 11.91 -1.32
N ILE A 9 -31.66 11.12 -2.29
CA ILE A 9 -31.88 9.68 -2.13
C ILE A 9 -30.55 8.92 -2.03
N LEU A 10 -29.52 9.35 -2.77
CA LEU A 10 -28.16 8.81 -2.63
C LEU A 10 -27.55 9.11 -1.26
N LYS A 11 -27.88 10.25 -0.63
CA LYS A 11 -27.39 10.58 0.73
C LYS A 11 -28.04 9.76 1.85
N ARG A 12 -29.28 9.30 1.66
CA ARG A 12 -30.02 8.54 2.70
C ARG A 12 -29.57 7.07 2.84
N GLY A 13 -28.75 6.56 1.93
CA GLY A 13 -28.18 5.21 2.00
C GLY A 13 -26.80 5.10 2.65
N PHE A 14 -26.15 6.22 3.02
CA PHE A 14 -24.78 6.23 3.57
C PHE A 14 -24.70 6.32 5.10
N SER A 15 -25.80 6.16 5.83
CA SER A 15 -25.84 6.38 7.28
C SER A 15 -25.33 5.22 8.16
N SER A 16 -24.43 4.38 7.66
CA SER A 16 -23.68 3.41 8.50
C SER A 16 -22.16 3.52 8.32
N SER A 17 -21.70 4.42 7.47
CA SER A 17 -20.28 4.69 7.27
C SER A 17 -20.07 6.18 7.20
N GLU A 18 -20.43 6.88 8.29
CA GLU A 18 -19.76 8.15 8.56
C GLU A 18 -18.27 7.84 8.66
N VAL A 19 -17.56 8.24 7.61
CA VAL A 19 -16.10 8.20 7.53
C VAL A 19 -15.61 9.30 8.47
N ASN A 20 -15.73 9.07 9.78
CA ASN A 20 -15.09 9.92 10.76
C ASN A 20 -13.58 9.69 10.61
N VAL A 21 -12.86 10.73 10.20
CA VAL A 21 -11.40 10.73 10.00
C VAL A 21 -10.67 10.27 11.28
N GLU A 22 -11.27 10.48 12.45
CA GLU A 22 -10.77 10.02 13.75
C GLU A 22 -10.75 8.49 13.88
N ASN A 23 -11.65 7.79 13.18
CA ASN A 23 -11.67 6.33 13.14
C ASN A 23 -10.47 5.74 12.36
N TYR A 24 -9.71 6.55 11.61
CA TYR A 24 -8.57 6.12 10.80
C TYR A 24 -7.18 6.36 11.44
N LEU A 25 -7.10 6.97 12.62
CA LEU A 25 -5.84 7.21 13.36
C LEU A 25 -5.19 5.91 13.90
N ALA A 26 -4.30 5.28 13.13
CA ALA A 26 -3.60 4.04 13.54
C ALA A 26 -2.48 4.25 14.57
N TYR A 27 -2.11 5.49 14.86
CA TYR A 27 -1.10 5.86 15.85
C TYR A 27 -1.48 7.19 16.50
N SER A 28 -1.11 7.38 17.77
CA SER A 28 -1.26 8.65 18.48
C SER A 28 -0.50 9.75 17.74
N PHE A 29 -1.20 10.83 17.41
CA PHE A 29 -0.64 12.03 16.84
C PHE A 29 -0.07 12.86 17.98
N GLU A 30 1.21 13.20 17.94
CA GLU A 30 1.72 14.31 18.74
C GLU A 30 1.19 15.59 18.10
N THR A 31 0.18 16.19 18.72
CA THR A 31 -0.24 17.56 18.45
C THR A 31 0.87 18.48 18.95
N VAL A 32 1.65 19.05 18.03
CA VAL A 32 2.50 20.19 18.36
C VAL A 32 1.66 21.43 18.14
N GLU A 33 1.31 22.08 19.24
CA GLU A 33 0.70 23.40 19.25
C GLU A 33 1.81 24.42 18.97
N ASP A 34 1.99 24.80 17.71
CA ASP A 34 2.72 26.03 17.42
C ASP A 34 1.76 27.20 17.70
N GLU A 35 1.79 27.70 18.93
CA GLU A 35 1.15 28.97 19.29
C GLU A 35 1.79 30.11 18.48
N LYS A 36 1.10 30.56 17.43
CA LYS A 36 1.22 31.92 16.94
C LYS A 36 -0.18 32.51 16.75
N GLU A 37 -0.41 33.61 17.46
CA GLU A 37 -1.62 34.43 17.43
C GLU A 37 -2.08 34.73 16.01
N GLY A 38 -3.38 34.48 15.78
CA GLY A 38 -4.09 34.68 14.52
C GLY A 38 -4.92 33.44 14.21
N GLU A 39 -6.23 33.51 14.43
CA GLU A 39 -7.19 32.41 14.33
C GLU A 39 -7.17 31.67 12.96
N GLU A 40 -6.25 30.73 12.79
CA GLU A 40 -6.39 29.61 11.86
C GLU A 40 -6.22 28.32 12.67
N LYS A 41 -7.18 27.39 12.53
CA LYS A 41 -7.14 26.06 13.16
C LYS A 41 -5.74 25.46 12.99
N PRO A 42 -5.14 24.85 14.04
CA PRO A 42 -3.80 24.30 13.96
C PRO A 42 -3.71 23.35 12.77
N ARG A 43 -2.86 23.68 11.79
CA ARG A 43 -2.65 22.85 10.61
C ARG A 43 -2.04 21.54 11.09
N LYS A 44 -2.78 20.44 10.98
CA LYS A 44 -2.27 19.10 11.31
C LYS A 44 -1.22 18.71 10.28
N ILE A 45 0.05 18.97 10.57
CA ILE A 45 1.17 18.55 9.73
C ILE A 45 1.34 17.04 9.88
N LEU A 46 1.19 16.31 8.79
CA LEU A 46 1.44 14.87 8.77
C LEU A 46 2.95 14.63 8.91
N ARG A 47 3.38 14.06 10.03
CA ARG A 47 4.72 13.51 10.17
C ARG A 47 4.69 12.03 9.82
N GLU A 48 5.59 11.62 8.94
CA GLU A 48 5.83 10.19 8.72
C GLU A 48 6.36 9.58 10.03
N PRO A 49 5.88 8.39 10.42
CA PRO A 49 6.39 7.75 11.62
C PRO A 49 7.91 7.57 11.48
N PRO A 50 8.71 7.80 12.54
CA PRO A 50 10.15 7.61 12.50
C PRO A 50 10.46 6.10 12.47
N CYS A 51 10.25 5.45 11.33
CA CYS A 51 10.72 4.09 11.14
C CYS A 51 12.12 4.15 10.51
N LYS A 52 13.12 3.64 11.26
CA LYS A 52 14.46 3.46 10.71
C LYS A 52 14.39 2.34 9.67
N ILE A 53 14.23 2.72 8.40
CA ILE A 53 14.21 1.79 7.27
C ILE A 53 15.54 1.02 7.29
N LYS A 54 15.46 -0.31 7.48
CA LYS A 54 16.65 -1.16 7.45
C LYS A 54 17.04 -1.41 5.98
N TRP A 55 18.30 -1.13 5.65
CA TRP A 55 18.88 -1.47 4.36
C TRP A 55 18.77 -2.98 4.07
N PRO A 56 18.67 -3.38 2.78
CA PRO A 56 18.71 -4.78 2.38
C PRO A 56 19.97 -5.44 2.94
N ARG A 57 19.77 -6.56 3.64
CA ARG A 57 20.84 -7.34 4.27
C ARG A 57 20.38 -8.78 4.45
N ILE A 58 21.29 -9.66 4.85
CA ILE A 58 20.94 -11.03 5.23
C ILE A 58 20.00 -10.98 6.45
N CYS A 59 18.80 -11.56 6.32
CA CYS A 59 17.77 -11.57 7.35
C CYS A 59 17.03 -12.92 7.35
N MET A 60 17.15 -13.67 8.45
CA MET A 60 16.47 -14.96 8.62
C MET A 60 15.44 -14.90 9.75
N ASN A 61 15.77 -14.21 10.83
CA ASN A 61 15.00 -14.22 12.08
C ASN A 61 14.57 -12.80 12.49
N ASP A 62 14.37 -11.89 11.52
CA ASP A 62 13.93 -10.53 11.79
C ASP A 62 12.46 -10.48 12.25
N TYR A 63 11.65 -11.44 11.80
CA TYR A 63 10.24 -11.54 12.19
C TYR A 63 9.99 -12.56 13.31
N LEU A 64 10.49 -13.79 13.17
CA LEU A 64 10.32 -14.88 14.15
C LEU A 64 11.67 -15.43 14.58
N SER A 65 11.76 -15.88 15.84
CA SER A 65 12.94 -16.58 16.34
C SER A 65 13.03 -18.02 15.82
N ASP A 66 14.21 -18.65 15.92
CA ASP A 66 14.37 -20.07 15.54
C ASP A 66 13.47 -21.00 16.35
N ALA A 67 13.19 -20.66 17.62
CA ALA A 67 12.27 -21.41 18.47
C ALA A 67 10.82 -21.30 17.96
N ASP A 68 10.40 -20.08 17.63
CA ASP A 68 9.08 -19.81 17.05
C ASP A 68 8.88 -20.55 15.73
N LEU A 69 9.91 -20.57 14.87
CA LEU A 69 9.85 -21.24 13.57
C LEU A 69 9.70 -22.77 13.71
N LYS A 70 10.31 -23.37 14.74
CA LYS A 70 10.15 -24.81 15.03
C LYS A 70 8.71 -25.12 15.42
N VAL A 71 8.16 -24.37 16.38
CA VAL A 71 6.76 -24.50 16.80
C VAL A 71 5.83 -24.32 15.60
N LEU A 72 6.08 -23.29 14.80
CA LEU A 72 5.28 -23.01 13.61
C LEU A 72 5.36 -24.12 12.56
N ASN A 73 6.48 -24.83 12.45
CA ASN A 73 6.62 -25.94 11.51
C ASN A 73 5.74 -27.14 11.88
N ASP A 74 5.55 -27.38 13.18
CA ASP A 74 4.75 -28.50 13.69
C ASP A 74 3.24 -28.24 13.61
N VAL A 75 2.83 -26.98 13.71
CA VAL A 75 1.41 -26.58 13.68
C VAL A 75 0.82 -26.70 12.28
N LYS A 76 -0.17 -27.58 12.09
CA LYS A 76 -0.85 -27.76 10.78
C LYS A 76 -2.14 -26.97 10.64
N GLU A 77 -2.82 -26.67 11.74
CA GLU A 77 -4.14 -26.05 11.69
C GLU A 77 -4.07 -24.57 11.30
N LYS A 78 -4.92 -24.15 10.35
CA LYS A 78 -5.01 -22.76 9.89
C LYS A 78 -5.31 -21.77 11.03
N LYS A 79 -6.21 -22.13 11.95
CA LYS A 79 -6.62 -21.26 13.06
C LYS A 79 -5.47 -21.02 14.02
N GLU A 80 -4.75 -22.08 14.39
CA GLU A 80 -3.60 -22.01 15.29
C GLU A 80 -2.46 -21.16 14.70
N ILE A 81 -2.14 -21.33 13.41
CA ILE A 81 -1.13 -20.51 12.73
C ILE A 81 -1.50 -19.02 12.77
N LYS A 82 -2.78 -18.70 12.50
CA LYS A 82 -3.24 -17.30 12.53
C LYS A 82 -3.21 -16.71 13.93
N SER A 83 -3.60 -17.48 14.94
CA SER A 83 -3.53 -17.08 16.35
C SER A 83 -2.07 -16.85 16.78
N PHE A 84 -1.15 -17.72 16.34
CA PHE A 84 0.28 -17.56 16.59
C PHE A 84 0.83 -16.27 15.99
N ILE A 85 0.49 -15.97 14.74
CA ILE A 85 0.88 -14.72 14.07
C ILE A 85 0.29 -13.51 14.82
N GLU A 86 -0.99 -13.57 15.18
CA GLU A 86 -1.69 -12.50 15.88
C GLU A 86 -1.03 -12.12 17.21
N ALA A 87 -0.55 -13.11 17.97
CA ALA A 87 0.16 -12.91 19.22
C ALA A 87 1.49 -12.17 19.06
N ARG A 88 2.05 -12.11 17.84
CA ARG A 88 3.32 -11.42 17.51
C ARG A 88 3.10 -10.03 16.91
N ILE A 89 1.87 -9.64 16.62
CA ILE A 89 1.57 -8.30 16.10
C ILE A 89 1.47 -7.31 17.29
N PRO A 90 2.05 -6.10 17.19
CA PRO A 90 1.88 -5.07 18.22
C PRO A 90 0.41 -4.75 18.48
N LYS A 91 0.05 -4.64 19.76
CA LYS A 91 -1.33 -4.31 20.18
C LYS A 91 -1.82 -2.96 19.65
N THR A 92 -0.90 -2.06 19.33
CA THR A 92 -1.15 -0.73 18.74
C THR A 92 -1.70 -0.79 17.32
N CYS A 93 -1.54 -1.91 16.61
CA CYS A 93 -2.03 -2.05 15.24
C CYS A 93 -3.56 -2.18 15.21
N LYS A 94 -4.22 -1.56 14.23
CA LYS A 94 -5.68 -1.64 14.04
C LYS A 94 -6.13 -2.98 13.47
N GLU A 95 -7.37 -3.36 13.76
CA GLU A 95 -7.99 -4.61 13.29
C GLU A 95 -7.94 -4.85 11.77
N PRO A 96 -8.22 -3.88 10.87
CA PRO A 96 -8.08 -4.10 9.43
C PRO A 96 -6.63 -4.40 9.01
N ALA A 97 -5.67 -3.66 9.56
CA ALA A 97 -4.25 -3.83 9.29
C ALA A 97 -3.72 -5.17 9.85
N LYS A 98 -4.15 -5.55 11.06
CA LYS A 98 -3.88 -6.87 11.65
C LYS A 98 -4.40 -7.99 10.76
N THR A 99 -5.63 -7.88 10.28
CA THR A 99 -6.28 -8.93 9.49
C THR A 99 -5.54 -9.18 8.19
N ILE A 100 -5.19 -8.13 7.44
CA ILE A 100 -4.46 -8.28 6.17
C ILE A 100 -3.04 -8.81 6.39
N PHE A 101 -2.35 -8.36 7.44
CA PHE A 101 -1.03 -8.87 7.78
C PHE A 101 -1.06 -10.35 8.19
N LYS A 102 -2.05 -10.76 9.01
CA LYS A 102 -2.28 -12.17 9.36
C LYS A 102 -2.51 -13.04 8.14
N GLU A 103 -3.34 -12.61 7.19
CA GLU A 103 -3.60 -13.36 5.96
C GLU A 103 -2.36 -13.46 5.07
N LEU A 104 -1.60 -12.36 4.97
CA LEU A 104 -0.35 -12.31 4.23
C LEU A 104 0.65 -13.33 4.79
N MET A 105 0.94 -13.25 6.10
CA MET A 105 1.89 -14.16 6.77
C MET A 105 1.45 -15.62 6.67
N TYR A 106 0.16 -15.91 6.87
CA TYR A 106 -0.38 -17.26 6.67
C TYR A 106 -0.17 -17.78 5.24
N THR A 107 -0.41 -16.92 4.23
CA THR A 107 -0.25 -17.30 2.83
C THR A 107 1.22 -17.59 2.49
N ILE A 108 2.16 -16.85 3.08
CA ILE A 108 3.60 -17.08 2.92
C ILE A 108 4.00 -18.42 3.55
N ILE A 109 3.53 -18.73 4.77
CA ILE A 109 3.80 -20.02 5.43
C ILE A 109 3.27 -21.18 4.58
N LYS A 110 2.05 -21.03 4.04
CA LYS A 110 1.46 -22.02 3.15
C LYS A 110 2.32 -22.22 1.90
N PHE A 111 2.80 -21.14 1.29
CA PHE A 111 3.70 -21.19 0.14
C PHE A 111 5.01 -21.92 0.48
N SER A 112 5.66 -21.58 1.59
CA SER A 112 6.89 -22.25 2.04
C SER A 112 6.71 -23.76 2.20
N ARG A 113 5.59 -24.20 2.78
CA ARG A 113 5.28 -25.62 2.94
C ARG A 113 5.02 -26.33 1.61
N GLN A 114 4.33 -25.66 0.68
CA GLN A 114 4.06 -26.22 -0.66
C GLN A 114 5.33 -26.40 -1.49
N HIS A 115 6.31 -25.51 -1.31
CA HIS A 115 7.61 -25.59 -1.98
C HIS A 115 8.67 -26.41 -1.21
N GLY A 116 8.30 -27.00 -0.07
CA GLY A 116 9.22 -27.87 0.71
C GLY A 116 10.38 -27.12 1.35
N PHE A 117 10.22 -25.83 1.65
CA PHE A 117 11.29 -25.01 2.21
C PHE A 117 11.69 -25.46 3.61
N ASN A 118 13.01 -25.41 3.88
CA ASN A 118 13.55 -25.69 5.19
C ASN A 118 13.25 -24.55 6.19
N LEU A 119 13.60 -24.75 7.47
CA LEU A 119 13.34 -23.78 8.53
C LEU A 119 14.00 -22.42 8.26
N LYS A 120 15.25 -22.42 7.77
CA LYS A 120 16.01 -21.20 7.46
C LYS A 120 15.41 -20.44 6.27
N GLN A 121 15.04 -21.16 5.21
CA GLN A 121 14.35 -20.62 4.04
C GLN A 121 12.99 -20.01 4.43
N THR A 122 12.23 -20.70 5.28
CA THR A 122 10.93 -20.21 5.76
C THR A 122 11.10 -18.94 6.60
N GLY A 123 12.05 -18.91 7.53
CA GLY A 123 12.36 -17.73 8.32
C GLY A 123 12.80 -16.55 7.45
N ALA A 124 13.71 -16.79 6.50
CA ALA A 124 14.18 -15.78 5.56
C ALA A 124 13.03 -15.19 4.75
N LEU A 125 12.18 -16.03 4.16
CA LEU A 125 11.04 -15.57 3.37
C LEU A 125 10.07 -14.73 4.22
N LEU A 126 9.73 -15.18 5.43
CA LEU A 126 8.88 -14.41 6.33
C LEU A 126 9.50 -13.06 6.68
N SER A 127 10.81 -13.03 6.93
CA SER A 127 11.57 -11.81 7.19
C SER A 127 11.57 -10.86 5.99
N HIS A 128 11.68 -11.36 4.75
CA HIS A 128 11.63 -10.54 3.54
C HIS A 128 10.30 -9.79 3.41
N PHE A 129 9.19 -10.51 3.57
CA PHE A 129 7.86 -9.91 3.50
C PHE A 129 7.59 -8.99 4.68
N TYR A 130 8.05 -9.33 5.89
CA TYR A 130 7.94 -8.47 7.05
C TYR A 130 8.66 -7.14 6.86
N LEU A 131 9.95 -7.16 6.47
CA LEU A 131 10.74 -5.95 6.25
C LEU A 131 10.14 -5.09 5.12
N THR A 132 9.71 -5.72 4.03
CA THR A 132 9.06 -5.02 2.91
C THR A 132 7.74 -4.37 3.35
N HIS A 133 6.96 -5.07 4.18
CA HIS A 133 5.74 -4.53 4.74
C HIS A 133 6.00 -3.38 5.71
N MET A 134 7.02 -3.49 6.56
CA MET A 134 7.43 -2.40 7.44
C MET A 134 7.83 -1.16 6.64
N ILE A 135 8.61 -1.32 5.57
CA ILE A 135 8.97 -0.19 4.70
C ILE A 135 7.72 0.44 4.10
N PHE A 136 6.85 -0.37 3.50
CA PHE A 136 5.63 0.13 2.87
C PHE A 136 4.74 0.91 3.84
N THR A 137 4.62 0.47 5.09
CA THR A 137 3.80 1.15 6.10
C THR A 137 4.52 2.32 6.77
N SER A 138 5.82 2.47 6.56
CA SER A 138 6.62 3.57 7.14
C SER A 138 6.42 4.91 6.43
N SER A 139 6.11 4.89 5.12
CA SER A 139 5.87 6.12 4.35
C SER A 139 4.67 5.96 3.43
N TYR A 140 3.89 7.03 3.32
CA TYR A 140 2.63 7.05 2.59
C TYR A 140 2.83 6.96 1.07
N ASN A 141 3.96 7.48 0.58
CA ASN A 141 4.22 7.72 -0.84
C ASN A 141 5.20 6.73 -1.48
N ILE A 142 5.32 5.54 -0.90
CA ILE A 142 6.17 4.50 -1.50
C ILE A 142 5.51 3.92 -2.74
N ALA A 143 6.20 4.05 -3.86
CA ALA A 143 5.83 3.47 -5.15
C ALA A 143 6.09 1.95 -5.17
N ALA A 144 5.30 1.23 -5.97
CA ALA A 144 5.44 -0.22 -6.16
C ALA A 144 6.83 -0.60 -6.68
N GLU A 145 7.43 0.24 -7.54
CA GLU A 145 8.77 0.03 -8.09
C GLU A 145 9.85 0.03 -7.01
N LYS A 146 9.79 0.98 -6.06
CA LYS A 146 10.73 1.03 -4.93
C LYS A 146 10.64 -0.23 -4.06
N LEU A 147 9.43 -0.72 -3.80
CA LEU A 147 9.23 -1.97 -3.07
C LEU A 147 9.76 -3.19 -3.83
N TYR A 148 9.55 -3.22 -5.14
CA TYR A 148 10.07 -4.29 -5.98
C TYR A 148 11.60 -4.31 -5.96
N LEU A 149 12.25 -3.16 -6.10
CA LEU A 149 13.71 -3.04 -6.01
C LEU A 149 14.21 -3.48 -4.64
N TYR A 150 13.58 -3.03 -3.55
CA TYR A 150 13.95 -3.44 -2.20
C TYR A 150 13.84 -4.95 -2.00
N PHE A 151 12.71 -5.56 -2.40
CA PHE A 151 12.51 -7.00 -2.28
C PHE A 151 13.50 -7.78 -3.16
N LYS A 152 13.82 -7.26 -4.36
CA LYS A 152 14.83 -7.82 -5.26
C LYS A 152 16.23 -7.79 -4.65
N GLU A 153 16.64 -6.69 -4.02
CA GLU A 153 17.94 -6.57 -3.35
C GLU A 153 18.04 -7.54 -2.17
N ILE A 154 17.00 -7.63 -1.35
CA ILE A 154 16.91 -8.63 -0.29
C ILE A 154 17.05 -10.05 -0.86
N MET A 155 16.32 -10.37 -1.93
CA MET A 155 16.40 -11.69 -2.56
C MET A 155 17.81 -11.97 -3.07
N LEU A 156 18.50 -10.97 -3.63
CA LEU A 156 19.88 -11.12 -4.11
C LEU A 156 20.84 -11.51 -2.97
N CYS A 157 20.71 -10.87 -1.79
CA CYS A 157 21.47 -11.23 -0.59
C CYS A 157 21.28 -12.69 -0.16
N HIS A 158 20.16 -13.32 -0.53
CA HIS A 158 19.81 -14.70 -0.13
C HIS A 158 19.96 -15.73 -1.26
N SER A 159 20.35 -15.30 -2.46
CA SER A 159 20.45 -16.15 -3.66
C SER A 159 21.89 -16.29 -4.17
N VAL A 160 22.73 -15.26 -3.93
CA VAL A 160 24.13 -15.24 -4.36
C VAL A 160 25.02 -15.74 -3.22
N ALA A 161 26.05 -16.51 -3.56
CA ALA A 161 27.07 -16.95 -2.61
C ALA A 161 28.28 -15.99 -2.68
N SER A 162 28.21 -14.88 -1.95
CA SER A 162 29.34 -13.97 -1.75
C SER A 162 29.38 -13.47 -0.31
N PRO A 163 29.91 -14.28 0.63
CA PRO A 163 30.12 -13.85 2.01
C PRO A 163 31.12 -12.67 2.07
N PRO A 164 30.97 -11.69 2.98
CA PRO A 164 30.00 -11.62 4.09
C PRO A 164 28.61 -11.09 3.72
N ASP A 165 28.44 -10.52 2.53
CA ASP A 165 27.25 -9.72 2.18
C ASP A 165 26.06 -10.56 1.69
N SER A 166 26.31 -11.79 1.23
CA SER A 166 25.26 -12.68 0.73
C SER A 166 25.49 -14.15 1.09
N LEU A 167 24.38 -14.86 1.30
CA LEU A 167 24.35 -16.28 1.62
C LEU A 167 23.39 -16.98 0.67
N LYS A 168 23.82 -18.09 0.05
CA LYS A 168 22.97 -18.89 -0.83
C LYS A 168 21.99 -19.74 -0.02
N ILE A 169 20.87 -19.13 0.37
CA ILE A 169 19.75 -19.79 1.06
C ILE A 169 18.75 -20.34 0.05
N PHE A 170 18.53 -19.60 -1.04
CA PHE A 170 17.63 -19.98 -2.12
C PHE A 170 18.40 -20.36 -3.37
N SER A 171 17.89 -21.37 -4.08
CA SER A 171 18.26 -21.67 -5.46
C SER A 171 17.79 -20.56 -6.39
N MET A 172 18.39 -20.46 -7.58
CA MET A 172 17.96 -19.52 -8.61
C MET A 172 16.49 -19.74 -8.99
N ASP A 173 16.03 -20.99 -9.06
CA ASP A 173 14.65 -21.31 -9.45
C ASP A 173 13.66 -21.00 -8.33
N GLU A 174 13.99 -21.34 -7.08
CA GLU A 174 13.21 -20.93 -5.90
C GLU A 174 13.07 -19.41 -5.83
N SER A 175 14.14 -18.68 -6.14
CA SER A 175 14.16 -17.22 -6.12
C SER A 175 13.25 -16.61 -7.19
N LYS A 176 13.21 -17.20 -8.39
CA LYS A 176 12.27 -16.79 -9.45
C LYS A 176 10.83 -17.00 -9.00
N ASP A 177 10.53 -18.12 -8.36
CA ASP A 177 9.18 -18.44 -7.91
C ASP A 177 8.74 -17.57 -6.74
N ILE A 178 9.64 -17.29 -5.78
CA ILE A 178 9.42 -16.32 -4.72
C ILE A 178 9.13 -14.93 -5.30
N MET A 179 9.87 -14.49 -6.31
CA MET A 179 9.66 -13.19 -6.95
C MET A 179 8.28 -13.11 -7.63
N LYS A 180 7.90 -14.16 -8.39
CA LYS A 180 6.56 -14.25 -8.99
C LYS A 180 5.46 -14.24 -7.92
N PHE A 181 5.67 -14.97 -6.84
CA PHE A 181 4.77 -15.03 -5.70
C PHE A 181 4.60 -13.65 -5.05
N PHE A 182 5.70 -12.94 -4.78
CA PHE A 182 5.70 -11.56 -4.26
C PHE A 182 4.89 -10.61 -5.14
N CYS A 183 5.13 -10.63 -6.45
CA CYS A 183 4.36 -9.80 -7.39
C CYS A 183 2.86 -10.11 -7.33
N ARG A 184 2.50 -11.39 -7.24
CA ARG A 184 1.10 -11.85 -7.26
C ARG A 184 0.35 -11.52 -5.97
N ILE A 185 0.97 -11.72 -4.81
CA ILE A 185 0.27 -11.62 -3.53
C ILE A 185 0.46 -10.27 -2.84
N TYR A 186 1.57 -9.58 -3.11
CA TYR A 186 1.88 -8.30 -2.47
C TYR A 186 1.70 -7.13 -3.44
N LEU A 187 2.49 -7.06 -4.52
CA LEU A 187 2.46 -5.90 -5.44
C LEU A 187 1.08 -5.69 -6.09
N ARG A 188 0.47 -6.76 -6.58
CA ARG A 188 -0.88 -6.71 -7.17
C ARG A 188 -1.94 -6.19 -6.19
N ASN A 189 -1.76 -6.43 -4.89
CA ASN A 189 -2.70 -6.06 -3.84
C ASN A 189 -2.29 -4.78 -3.10
N LEU A 190 -1.28 -4.03 -3.57
CA LEU A 190 -0.82 -2.81 -2.92
C LEU A 190 -1.91 -1.77 -2.64
N PRO A 191 -2.87 -1.50 -3.54
CA PRO A 191 -3.95 -0.55 -3.25
C PRO A 191 -4.79 -0.98 -2.04
N LEU A 192 -5.08 -2.28 -1.92
CA LEU A 192 -5.83 -2.83 -0.80
C LEU A 192 -5.01 -2.76 0.50
N ILE A 193 -3.73 -3.14 0.44
CA ILE A 193 -2.83 -3.06 1.61
C ILE A 193 -2.70 -1.59 2.05
N ARG A 194 -2.55 -0.64 1.12
CA ARG A 194 -2.52 0.80 1.43
C ARG A 194 -3.79 1.23 2.16
N SER A 195 -4.97 0.94 1.61
CA SER A 195 -6.24 1.36 2.19
C SER A 195 -6.52 0.75 3.58
N MET A 196 -5.96 -0.41 3.89
CA MET A 196 -6.22 -1.13 5.14
C MET A 196 -5.16 -0.85 6.22
N CYS A 197 -3.92 -0.60 5.82
CA CYS A 197 -2.79 -0.40 6.71
C CYS A 197 -2.43 1.07 6.93
N LEU A 198 -2.68 1.94 5.96
CA LEU A 198 -2.38 3.36 6.04
C LEU A 198 -3.67 4.15 6.26
N PRO A 199 -3.65 5.22 7.08
CA PRO A 199 -4.74 6.18 7.15
C PRO A 199 -5.09 6.73 5.77
N ASN A 200 -6.38 6.76 5.45
CA ASN A 200 -6.90 7.43 4.26
C ASN A 200 -7.01 8.92 4.56
N PHE A 201 -6.33 9.76 3.78
CA PHE A 201 -6.42 11.21 3.90
C PHE A 201 -7.26 11.79 2.77
N ALA A 202 -8.13 12.73 3.09
CA ALA A 202 -8.76 13.62 2.12
C ALA A 202 -8.00 14.95 2.17
N PHE A 203 -7.39 15.34 1.06
CA PHE A 203 -6.84 16.69 0.91
C PHE A 203 -7.98 17.62 0.51
N TYR A 204 -8.24 18.62 1.33
CA TYR A 204 -9.09 19.74 0.95
C TYR A 204 -8.19 20.79 0.31
N LEU A 205 -8.34 20.97 -1.01
CA LEU A 205 -7.71 22.06 -1.73
C LEU A 205 -8.72 23.21 -1.77
N ASP A 206 -8.42 24.32 -1.10
CA ASP A 206 -9.23 25.55 -1.18
C ASP A 206 -9.05 26.28 -2.53
N THR A 207 -8.21 25.73 -3.42
CA THR A 207 -8.01 26.24 -4.77
C THR A 207 -9.06 25.65 -5.70
N PHE A 208 -10.00 26.49 -6.12
CA PHE A 208 -10.90 26.19 -7.21
C PHE A 208 -10.08 26.03 -8.49
N LEU A 209 -10.16 24.86 -9.13
CA LEU A 209 -9.67 24.70 -10.49
C LEU A 209 -10.52 25.61 -11.37
N GLU A 210 -9.93 26.72 -11.84
CA GLU A 210 -10.58 27.57 -12.82
C GLU A 210 -10.88 26.71 -14.05
N ALA A 211 -12.17 26.58 -14.39
CA ALA A 211 -12.58 25.86 -15.59
C ALA A 211 -11.89 26.50 -16.79
N GLU A 212 -11.24 25.68 -17.64
CA GLU A 212 -10.61 26.17 -18.86
C GLU A 212 -11.57 27.10 -19.61
N ALA A 213 -11.10 28.31 -19.92
CA ALA A 213 -11.89 29.30 -20.64
C ALA A 213 -12.47 28.66 -21.91
N PRO A 214 -13.77 28.82 -22.19
CA PRO A 214 -14.40 28.17 -23.33
C PRO A 214 -13.64 28.53 -24.60
N LEU A 215 -13.22 27.50 -25.35
CA LEU A 215 -12.50 27.66 -26.61
C LEU A 215 -13.25 28.67 -27.51
N PRO A 216 -12.53 29.62 -28.15
CA PRO A 216 -13.16 30.63 -28.98
C PRO A 216 -13.97 29.93 -30.08
N LYS A 217 -15.26 30.29 -30.16
CA LYS A 217 -16.18 29.73 -31.16
C LYS A 217 -15.59 29.99 -32.55
N LYS A 218 -15.35 28.92 -33.30
CA LYS A 218 -14.94 28.98 -34.71
C LYS A 218 -15.88 29.95 -35.44
N SER A 219 -15.32 31.06 -35.93
CA SER A 219 -16.04 31.97 -36.79
C SER A 219 -16.52 31.19 -38.01
N THR A 220 -17.82 31.31 -38.29
CA THR A 220 -18.46 30.77 -39.49
C THR A 220 -17.81 31.37 -40.73
N ILE A 221 -16.92 30.61 -41.37
CA ILE A 221 -16.55 30.84 -42.77
C ILE A 221 -17.62 30.17 -43.63
N ALA A 222 -18.59 30.96 -44.08
CA ALA A 222 -19.45 30.70 -45.24
C ALA A 222 -20.07 32.06 -45.62
N LYS A 223 -19.97 32.61 -46.84
CA LYS A 223 -19.85 32.01 -48.17
C LYS A 223 -19.14 32.97 -49.12
N ALA A 224 -18.18 32.45 -49.88
CA ALA A 224 -17.77 33.03 -51.15
C ALA A 224 -18.62 32.42 -52.29
N GLU A 225 -18.92 33.29 -53.26
CA GLU A 225 -19.46 33.06 -54.62
C GLU A 225 -20.96 32.67 -54.74
N LYS A 226 -21.76 33.27 -55.65
CA LYS A 226 -21.60 33.29 -57.12
C LYS A 226 -22.45 34.40 -57.84
N PRO A 227 -22.30 34.59 -59.17
CA PRO A 227 -22.22 35.91 -59.84
C PRO A 227 -23.51 36.43 -60.50
N LYS A 228 -23.43 37.71 -60.90
CA LYS A 228 -24.41 38.49 -61.69
C LYS A 228 -24.79 37.79 -63.00
N LYS A 229 -26.10 37.63 -63.24
CA LYS A 229 -26.66 37.32 -64.57
C LYS A 229 -26.80 38.61 -65.38
N THR A 230 -26.06 38.73 -66.47
CA THR A 230 -26.29 39.71 -67.53
C THR A 230 -27.31 39.13 -68.53
N LYS A 231 -28.44 39.82 -68.71
CA LYS A 231 -29.42 39.54 -69.78
C LYS A 231 -28.82 39.91 -71.15
N LYS A 232 -29.07 39.07 -72.15
CA LYS A 232 -28.88 39.38 -73.57
C LYS A 232 -30.17 39.00 -74.30
N LYS A 233 -30.57 39.88 -75.23
CA LYS A 233 -31.84 39.97 -75.99
C LYS A 233 -32.93 40.75 -75.29
#